data_AF-G8PG67-F1
#
_entry.id   AF-G8PG67-F1
#
_cell.length_a   1.000
_cell.length_b   1.000
_cell.length_c   1.000
_cell.angle_alpha   90.00
_cell.angle_beta   90.00
_cell.angle_gamma   90.00
#
_symmetry.space_group_name_H-M   'P 1'
#
loop_
_entity.id
_entity.type
_entity.pdbx_description
1 polymer ?
#
loop_
_entity_poly.entity_id
_entity_poly.type
_entity_poly.pdbx_seq_one_letter_code
_entity_poly.pdbx_strand_id
1 'polypeptide(L)'
;MTWQERLQKLRKQNDLTVKDLARRANVGYDNLYKIEKGLIENPRGDTLGKLAQALGVNEQFLRFGLHGVGDATYLDDAQILAELEENTSQTDLDLIDSAWKQALEIETQVYGPGSKAPTNFVSMMFARIYQEMLKRNEH
;
A
#
# COMPACT_ATOMS: atom_id res chain seq x y z
N MET A 1 -12.03 10.10 -16.32
CA MET A 1 -10.88 9.19 -16.33
C MET A 1 -11.37 7.79 -16.67
N THR A 2 -10.89 7.20 -17.75
CA THR A 2 -11.17 5.81 -18.12
C THR A 2 -10.34 4.85 -17.26
N TRP A 3 -10.71 3.57 -17.23
CA TRP A 3 -9.95 2.57 -16.47
C TRP A 3 -8.56 2.32 -17.07
N GLN A 4 -8.42 2.48 -18.39
CA GLN A 4 -7.14 2.40 -19.11
C GLN A 4 -6.23 3.58 -18.73
N GLU A 5 -6.77 4.79 -18.63
CA GLU A 5 -6.03 5.94 -18.11
C GLU A 5 -5.59 5.72 -16.65
N ARG A 6 -6.46 5.11 -15.84
CA ARG A 6 -6.15 4.75 -14.45
C ARG A 6 -5.03 3.73 -14.35
N LEU A 7 -5.08 2.69 -15.17
CA LEU A 7 -4.01 1.70 -15.31
C LEU A 7 -2.68 2.36 -15.67
N GLN A 8 -2.68 3.24 -16.66
CA GLN A 8 -1.49 3.94 -17.11
C GLN A 8 -0.92 4.86 -16.02
N LYS A 9 -1.79 5.56 -15.27
CA LYS A 9 -1.38 6.41 -14.15
C LYS A 9 -0.72 5.59 -13.05
N LEU A 10 -1.37 4.52 -12.58
CA LEU A 10 -0.84 3.64 -11.53
C LEU A 10 0.50 3.01 -11.94
N ARG A 11 0.61 2.56 -13.20
CA ARG A 11 1.86 2.01 -13.72
C ARG A 11 3.00 3.04 -13.66
N LYS A 12 2.75 4.28 -14.09
CA LYS A 12 3.74 5.37 -14.05
C LYS A 12 4.12 5.75 -12.61
N GLN A 13 3.16 5.75 -11.68
CA GLN A 13 3.42 6.00 -10.25
C GLN A 13 4.30 4.92 -9.60
N ASN A 14 4.31 3.71 -10.15
CA ASN A 14 5.16 2.61 -9.70
C ASN A 14 6.49 2.51 -10.48
N ASP A 15 6.83 3.51 -11.31
CA ASP A 15 8.01 3.52 -12.19
C ASP A 15 8.15 2.28 -13.09
N LEU A 16 7.02 1.64 -13.45
CA LEU A 16 7.01 0.44 -14.27
C LEU A 16 6.90 0.79 -15.76
N THR A 17 7.70 0.14 -16.61
CA THR A 17 7.42 0.14 -18.05
C THR A 17 6.23 -0.78 -18.36
N VAL A 18 5.63 -0.64 -19.54
CA VAL A 18 4.56 -1.55 -20.00
C VAL A 18 5.06 -3.01 -20.02
N LYS A 19 6.33 -3.22 -20.37
CA LYS A 19 6.96 -4.55 -20.37
C LYS A 19 7.15 -5.11 -18.95
N ASP A 20 7.43 -4.26 -17.98
CA ASP A 20 7.60 -4.69 -16.58
C ASP A 20 6.26 -5.05 -15.96
N LEU A 21 5.23 -4.23 -16.18
CA LEU A 21 3.88 -4.56 -15.73
C LEU A 21 3.35 -5.83 -16.38
N ALA A 22 3.56 -6.02 -17.68
CA ALA A 22 3.16 -7.24 -18.39
C ALA A 22 3.80 -8.50 -17.79
N ARG A 23 5.12 -8.45 -17.52
CA ARG A 23 5.85 -9.54 -16.86
C ARG A 23 5.33 -9.78 -15.44
N ARG A 24 5.14 -8.73 -14.66
CA ARG A 24 4.68 -8.81 -13.27
C ARG A 24 3.27 -9.40 -13.15
N ALA A 25 2.36 -9.01 -14.05
CA ALA A 25 0.99 -9.50 -14.09
C ALA A 25 0.82 -10.83 -14.84
N ASN A 26 1.91 -11.38 -15.42
CA ASN A 26 1.85 -12.56 -16.27
C ASN A 26 0.79 -12.42 -17.39
N VAL A 27 0.81 -11.28 -18.08
CA VAL A 27 -0.05 -10.99 -19.24
C VAL A 27 0.81 -10.68 -20.47
N GLY A 28 0.29 -10.95 -21.67
CA GLY A 28 1.00 -10.66 -22.90
C GLY A 28 1.23 -9.15 -23.08
N TYR A 29 2.47 -8.75 -23.41
CA TYR A 29 2.85 -7.36 -23.63
C TYR A 29 1.95 -6.66 -24.67
N ASP A 30 1.73 -7.29 -25.82
CA ASP A 30 0.89 -6.74 -26.89
C ASP A 30 -0.57 -6.55 -26.44
N ASN A 31 -1.06 -7.44 -25.57
CA ASN A 31 -2.40 -7.34 -25.01
C ASN A 31 -2.50 -6.15 -24.06
N LEU A 32 -1.54 -5.99 -23.15
CA LEU A 32 -1.48 -4.84 -22.24
C LEU A 32 -1.28 -3.52 -22.99
N TYR A 33 -0.47 -3.50 -24.03
CA TYR A 33 -0.27 -2.30 -24.86
C TYR A 33 -1.57 -1.88 -25.57
N LYS A 34 -2.31 -2.83 -26.14
CA LYS A 34 -3.62 -2.57 -26.75
C LYS A 34 -4.65 -2.09 -25.73
N ILE A 35 -4.62 -2.65 -24.53
CA ILE A 35 -5.44 -2.20 -23.40
C ILE A 35 -5.11 -0.73 -23.06
N GLU A 36 -3.85 -0.36 -22.82
CA GLU A 36 -3.48 1.02 -22.48
C GLU A 36 -3.81 2.03 -23.60
N LYS A 37 -3.85 1.58 -24.85
CA LYS A 37 -4.25 2.40 -26.00
C LYS A 37 -5.77 2.49 -26.20
N GLY A 38 -6.57 1.83 -25.36
CA GLY A 38 -8.03 1.82 -25.48
C GLY A 38 -8.56 0.97 -26.64
N LEU A 39 -7.70 0.15 -27.28
CA LEU A 39 -8.12 -0.76 -28.36
C LEU A 39 -8.88 -1.97 -27.82
N ILE A 40 -8.75 -2.25 -26.52
CA ILE A 40 -9.47 -3.30 -25.81
C ILE A 40 -10.19 -2.63 -24.65
N GLU A 41 -11.51 -2.51 -24.76
CA GLU A 41 -12.34 -1.95 -23.69
C GLU A 41 -12.60 -2.92 -22.54
N ASN A 42 -12.73 -4.22 -22.85
CA ASN A 42 -13.08 -5.23 -21.87
C ASN A 42 -12.15 -6.44 -22.02
N PRO A 43 -11.10 -6.55 -21.20
CA PRO A 43 -10.17 -7.67 -21.28
C PRO A 43 -10.88 -8.95 -20.81
N ARG A 44 -10.57 -10.08 -21.47
CA ARG A 44 -11.22 -11.36 -21.18
C ARG A 44 -10.61 -12.06 -19.97
N GLY A 45 -11.44 -12.84 -19.28
CA GLY A 45 -11.05 -13.66 -18.13
C GLY A 45 -10.44 -12.83 -17.01
N ASP A 46 -9.40 -13.38 -16.38
CA ASP A 46 -8.74 -12.84 -15.19
C ASP A 46 -7.65 -11.78 -15.51
N THR A 47 -7.64 -11.23 -16.74
CA THR A 47 -6.60 -10.27 -17.14
C THR A 47 -6.63 -9.00 -16.27
N LEU A 48 -7.83 -8.51 -15.95
CA LEU A 48 -7.99 -7.29 -15.15
C LEU A 48 -7.60 -7.52 -13.68
N GLY A 49 -8.01 -8.66 -13.11
CA GLY A 49 -7.62 -9.08 -11.76
C GLY A 49 -6.10 -9.21 -11.62
N LYS A 50 -5.42 -9.86 -12.58
CA LYS A 50 -3.96 -9.96 -12.60
C LYS A 50 -3.25 -8.61 -12.67
N LEU A 51 -3.76 -7.68 -13.47
CA LEU A 51 -3.22 -6.32 -13.57
C LEU A 51 -3.41 -5.55 -12.26
N ALA A 52 -4.59 -5.68 -11.64
CA ALA A 52 -4.88 -5.07 -10.35
C ALA A 52 -3.95 -5.60 -9.26
N GLN A 53 -3.78 -6.93 -9.17
CA GLN A 53 -2.89 -7.59 -8.22
C GLN A 53 -1.42 -7.18 -8.41
N ALA A 54 -0.95 -7.09 -9.65
CA ALA A 54 0.40 -6.64 -9.96
C ALA A 54 0.65 -5.17 -9.58
N LEU A 55 -0.40 -4.35 -9.55
CA LEU A 55 -0.36 -2.95 -9.12
C LEU A 55 -0.69 -2.77 -7.63
N GLY A 56 -1.01 -3.85 -6.91
CA GLY A 56 -1.39 -3.78 -5.49
C GLY A 56 -2.74 -3.12 -5.23
N VAL A 57 -3.64 -3.10 -6.21
CA VAL A 57 -4.98 -2.48 -6.09
C VAL A 57 -6.10 -3.51 -6.29
N ASN A 58 -7.33 -3.14 -5.93
CA ASN A 58 -8.51 -3.94 -6.20
C ASN A 58 -8.95 -3.82 -7.67
N GLU A 59 -9.48 -4.90 -8.26
CA GLU A 59 -10.04 -4.90 -9.61
C GLU A 59 -11.17 -3.87 -9.80
N GLN A 60 -12.08 -3.72 -8.83
CA GLN A 60 -13.18 -2.75 -8.86
C GLN A 60 -12.65 -1.32 -8.87
N PHE A 61 -11.58 -1.04 -8.13
CA PHE A 61 -10.91 0.26 -8.17
C PHE A 61 -10.26 0.49 -9.53
N LEU A 62 -9.53 -0.51 -10.05
CA LEU A 62 -8.90 -0.39 -11.35
C LEU A 62 -9.95 -0.15 -12.45
N ARG A 63 -11.08 -0.85 -12.41
CA ARG A 63 -12.15 -0.82 -13.42
C ARG A 63 -13.04 0.40 -13.31
N PHE A 64 -13.62 0.64 -12.15
CA PHE A 64 -14.66 1.65 -11.97
C PHE A 64 -14.14 2.89 -11.24
N GLY A 65 -12.98 2.80 -10.59
CA GLY A 65 -12.51 3.83 -9.67
C GLY A 65 -13.27 3.80 -8.36
N LEU A 66 -14.02 2.73 -8.13
CA LEU A 66 -14.73 2.49 -6.90
C LEU A 66 -13.74 1.92 -5.90
N HIS A 67 -13.53 2.65 -4.82
CA HIS A 67 -13.04 2.06 -3.60
C HIS A 67 -14.19 1.18 -3.09
N GLY A 68 -13.95 -0.12 -2.84
CA GLY A 68 -15.01 -1.01 -2.38
C GLY A 68 -15.53 -0.55 -1.01
N VAL A 69 -16.72 -1.05 -0.63
CA VAL A 69 -17.43 -0.81 0.65
C VAL A 69 -16.62 -1.39 1.84
N GLY A 70 -15.45 -0.82 2.06
CA GLY A 70 -14.80 -0.48 3.32
C GLY A 70 -14.61 1.04 3.32
N ASP A 71 -15.62 1.75 2.81
CA ASP A 71 -15.78 3.20 2.74
C ASP A 71 -15.86 3.82 4.14
N ALA A 72 -14.77 3.73 4.91
CA ALA A 72 -14.34 4.90 5.64
C ALA A 72 -13.50 5.67 4.63
N THR A 73 -14.07 6.77 4.12
CA THR A 73 -13.37 7.98 3.70
C THR A 73 -11.85 7.81 3.61
N TYR A 74 -11.26 8.11 2.44
CA TYR A 74 -9.97 8.78 2.45
C TYR A 74 -10.19 10.09 3.22
N LEU A 75 -10.15 10.01 4.54
CA LEU A 75 -9.64 11.07 5.37
C LEU A 75 -8.29 11.34 4.73
N ASP A 76 -8.11 12.58 4.25
CA ASP A 76 -6.81 13.11 3.89
C ASP A 76 -5.80 12.59 4.93
N ASP A 77 -4.60 12.14 4.55
CA ASP A 77 -3.66 11.58 5.54
C ASP A 77 -3.49 12.56 6.72
N ALA A 78 -3.60 13.86 6.44
CA ALA A 78 -3.66 14.94 7.42
C ALA A 78 -4.88 14.92 8.36
N GLN A 79 -6.06 14.55 7.88
CA GLN A 79 -7.30 14.45 8.66
C GLN A 79 -7.28 13.23 9.59
N ILE A 80 -6.75 12.08 9.13
CA ILE A 80 -6.52 10.91 10.01
C ILE A 80 -5.51 11.26 11.08
N LEU A 81 -4.39 11.88 10.70
CA LEU A 81 -3.36 12.30 11.65
C LEU A 81 -3.92 13.29 12.66
N ALA A 82 -4.71 14.29 12.23
CA ALA A 82 -5.33 15.25 13.14
C ALA A 82 -6.34 14.60 14.10
N GLU A 83 -7.20 13.69 13.62
CA GLU A 83 -8.18 12.99 14.47
C GLU A 83 -7.52 11.99 15.42
N LEU A 84 -6.43 11.34 14.99
CA LEU A 84 -5.61 10.50 15.85
C LEU A 84 -4.84 11.35 16.87
N GLU A 85 -4.26 12.49 16.49
CA GLU A 85 -3.58 13.42 17.40
C GLU A 85 -4.52 14.00 18.45
N GLU A 86 -5.79 14.25 18.09
CA GLU A 86 -6.81 14.76 19.00
C GLU A 86 -7.30 13.70 20.01
N ASN A 87 -7.32 12.42 19.61
CA ASN A 87 -7.77 11.30 20.46
C ASN A 87 -6.65 10.50 21.12
N THR A 88 -5.40 10.73 20.75
CA THR A 88 -4.23 10.06 21.33
C THR A 88 -3.70 10.93 22.46
N SER A 89 -3.69 10.41 23.68
CA SER A 89 -3.13 11.17 24.81
C SER A 89 -1.62 11.36 24.59
N GLN A 90 -1.06 12.50 25.00
CA GLN A 90 0.38 12.77 24.87
C GLN A 90 1.26 11.64 25.44
N THR A 91 0.79 10.99 26.50
CA THR A 91 1.41 9.81 27.12
C THR A 91 1.53 8.61 26.16
N ASP A 92 0.55 8.40 25.27
CA ASP A 92 0.54 7.31 24.30
C ASP A 92 1.52 7.62 23.15
N LEU A 93 1.60 8.88 22.73
CA LEU A 93 2.58 9.33 21.74
C LEU A 93 4.02 9.18 22.27
N ASP A 94 4.26 9.53 23.53
CA ASP A 94 5.56 9.38 24.17
C ASP A 94 5.95 7.89 24.33
N LEU A 95 4.98 7.02 24.62
CA LEU A 95 5.19 5.57 24.67
C LEU A 95 5.56 5.02 23.30
N ILE A 96 4.85 5.43 22.25
CA ILE A 96 5.15 5.06 20.87
C ILE A 96 6.56 5.52 20.49
N ASP A 97 6.92 6.79 20.73
CA ASP A 97 8.25 7.33 20.44
C ASP A 97 9.38 6.61 21.19
N SER A 98 9.16 6.29 22.48
CA SER A 98 10.13 5.52 23.26
C SER A 98 10.33 4.10 22.72
N ALA A 99 9.24 3.44 22.29
CA ALA A 99 9.30 2.11 21.68
C ALA A 99 10.01 2.13 20.32
N TRP A 100 9.79 3.18 19.52
CA TRP A 100 10.49 3.41 18.25
C TRP A 100 12.00 3.54 18.44
N LYS A 101 12.43 4.39 19.39
CA LYS A 101 13.86 4.59 19.69
C LYS A 101 14.53 3.30 20.13
N GLN A 102 13.89 2.53 20.98
CA GLN A 102 14.41 1.23 21.42
C GLN A 102 14.50 0.22 20.27
N ALA A 103 13.48 0.15 19.42
CA ALA A 103 13.49 -0.75 18.27
C ALA A 103 14.62 -0.41 17.27
N LEU A 104 14.82 0.88 17.00
CA LEU A 104 15.90 1.36 16.13
C LEU A 104 17.28 1.10 16.72
N GLU A 105 17.43 1.23 18.04
CA GLU A 105 18.67 0.92 18.75
C GLU A 105 18.99 -0.58 18.67
N ILE A 106 18.00 -1.46 18.90
CA ILE A 106 18.16 -2.91 18.73
C ILE A 106 18.55 -3.24 17.28
N GLU A 107 17.89 -2.62 16.30
CA GLU A 107 18.21 -2.83 14.88
C GLU A 107 19.66 -2.41 14.56
N THR A 108 20.10 -1.27 15.10
CA THR A 108 21.47 -0.78 14.95
C THR A 108 22.47 -1.72 15.61
N GLN A 109 22.15 -2.28 16.77
CA GLN A 109 23.00 -3.26 17.47
C GLN A 109 23.07 -4.61 16.74
N VAL A 110 21.96 -5.06 16.16
CA VAL A 110 21.85 -6.37 15.50
C VAL A 110 22.44 -6.35 14.09
N TYR A 111 22.21 -5.28 13.32
CA TYR A 111 22.58 -5.22 11.90
C TYR A 111 23.68 -4.19 11.57
N GLY A 112 24.05 -3.34 12.52
CA GLY A 112 25.06 -2.29 12.33
C GLY A 112 24.51 -0.98 11.75
N PRO A 113 25.18 0.16 12.00
CA PRO A 113 24.73 1.47 11.54
C PRO A 113 24.72 1.56 10.00
N GLY A 114 23.58 1.98 9.44
CA GLY A 114 23.40 2.15 7.99
C GLY A 114 23.09 0.86 7.22
N SER A 115 22.93 -0.28 7.90
CA SER A 115 22.38 -1.49 7.29
C SER A 115 20.90 -1.27 6.99
N LYS A 116 20.47 -1.57 5.75
CA LYS A 116 19.05 -1.75 5.46
C LYS A 116 18.65 -3.10 6.05
N ALA A 117 18.08 -3.12 7.26
CA ALA A 117 17.43 -4.34 7.72
C ALA A 117 16.43 -4.79 6.64
N PRO A 118 16.17 -6.11 6.52
CA PRO A 118 15.09 -6.56 5.67
C PRO A 118 13.84 -5.79 6.09
N THR A 119 13.17 -5.13 5.13
CA THR A 119 11.99 -4.24 5.28
C THR A 119 10.90 -4.82 6.21
N ASN A 120 10.96 -6.12 6.49
CA ASN A 120 10.13 -6.84 7.44
C ASN A 120 10.37 -6.55 8.93
N PHE A 121 11.57 -6.25 9.44
CA PHE A 121 11.76 -6.24 10.93
C PHE A 121 11.02 -5.09 11.62
N VAL A 122 11.25 -3.86 11.18
CA VAL A 122 10.59 -2.66 11.74
C VAL A 122 9.08 -2.71 11.49
N SER A 123 8.63 -3.14 10.31
CA SER A 123 7.21 -3.31 10.02
C SER A 123 6.55 -4.42 10.85
N MET A 124 7.26 -5.53 11.14
CA MET A 124 6.76 -6.58 12.04
C MET A 124 6.72 -6.12 13.50
N MET A 125 7.71 -5.35 13.95
CA MET A 125 7.71 -4.76 15.29
C MET A 125 6.58 -3.75 15.45
N PHE A 126 6.35 -2.90 14.44
CA PHE A 126 5.22 -1.96 14.42
C PHE A 126 3.88 -2.67 14.46
N ALA A 127 3.68 -3.69 13.61
CA ALA A 127 2.47 -4.50 13.63
C ALA A 127 2.23 -5.17 14.99
N ARG A 128 3.30 -5.63 15.65
CA ARG A 128 3.20 -6.29 16.96
C ARG A 128 2.91 -5.32 18.09
N ILE A 129 3.54 -4.15 18.11
CA ILE A 129 3.28 -3.10 19.11
C ILE A 129 1.84 -2.59 18.99
N TYR A 130 1.38 -2.33 17.77
CA TYR A 130 0.01 -1.88 17.51
C TYR A 130 -1.04 -2.93 17.95
N GLN A 131 -0.80 -4.21 17.67
CA GLN A 131 -1.68 -5.30 18.12
C GLN A 131 -1.73 -5.43 19.65
N GLU A 132 -0.62 -5.22 20.35
CA GLU A 132 -0.60 -5.25 21.82
C GLU A 132 -1.24 -4.00 22.44
N MET A 133 -1.18 -2.84 21.78
CA MET A 133 -1.89 -1.63 22.19
C MET A 133 -3.41 -1.79 22.05
N LEU A 134 -3.90 -2.35 20.94
CA LEU A 134 -5.33 -2.64 20.75
C LEU A 134 -5.87 -3.58 21.84
N LYS A 135 -5.15 -4.65 22.16
CA LYS A 135 -5.55 -5.59 23.22
C LYS A 135 -5.63 -4.96 24.61
N ARG A 136 -4.83 -3.93 24.89
CA ARG A 136 -4.85 -3.22 26.18
C ARG A 136 -6.01 -2.22 26.29
N ASN A 137 -6.54 -1.76 25.16
CA ASN A 137 -7.63 -0.78 25.11
C ASN A 137 -9.03 -1.42 25.10
N GLU A 138 -9.12 -2.76 25.09
CA GLU A 138 -10.38 -3.53 25.14
C GLU A 138 -10.79 -3.97 26.57
N HIS A 139 -10.14 -3.45 27.62
CA HIS A 139 -10.41 -3.79 29.03
C HIS A 139 -10.83 -2.60 29.88
#